data_AF-A0A085ZUV6-F1
#
_entry.id   AF-A0A085ZUV6-F1
#
_cell.length_a   1.000
_cell.length_b   1.000
_cell.length_c   1.000
_cell.angle_alpha   90.00
_cell.angle_beta   90.00
_cell.angle_gamma   90.00
#
_symmetry.space_group_name_H-M   'P 1'
#
loop_
_entity.id
_entity.type
_entity.pdbx_description
1 polymer ?
#
loop_
_entity_poly.entity_id
_entity_poly.type
_entity_poly.pdbx_seq_one_letter_code
_entity_poly.pdbx_strand_id
1 'polypeptide(L)'
;MQVERNGIETVLFKTKYTAAGVKLRKENTTSILGVAGYTTTKKTTDYLDGFQYLKSETIGSGGGGGGSTELFSETRLAMERQAFILDEIGPTPIEPGIDPPFNPGGPVFTIKTADLQFFPTAEGFYDYQKDQYIYQYKDHLGNARISFGRNSTGALEITDANDYYPYGMNHLKTGNAFYGQGSYKNYKYNGKELQETSMYDYGARMYMPDLGRWGVIDPLAEMYQPMSTYHMSGNNPIFYVDSNGMNYDDYGVDQNGNVSLIQKTEDNFDRLYAAKSDSSGNAVKDTNGNAQKATDGVGKENKDYVKVEKGSPSDGTLISQLSGKDSGGLSHGTTSNFTDAKKVFQFAADNSSAEWTIGGFRTGQGNNFLVGTTHIADKVQVPWAFGEKGLTYENNIYSGHTHPYNPMPQPHDVGVSNPNAYNFIYYTGAGTKERENYFVPFSIIVGKNGELKASPKLNQRQQIKLPNLIK
;
A
#
# COMPACT_ATOMS: atom_id res chain seq x y z
N MET A 1 -25.48 14.30 1.09
CA MET A 1 -26.79 13.70 0.75
C MET A 1 -27.81 14.16 1.78
N GLN A 2 -29.03 14.50 1.38
CA GLN A 2 -30.14 14.83 2.28
C GLN A 2 -31.23 13.76 2.12
N VAL A 3 -31.78 13.29 3.23
CA VAL A 3 -32.90 12.33 3.26
C VAL A 3 -33.99 12.91 4.15
N GLU A 4 -35.23 12.92 3.66
CA GLU A 4 -36.40 13.27 4.45
C GLU A 4 -37.18 12.01 4.81
N ARG A 5 -37.54 11.87 6.07
CA ARG A 5 -38.39 10.78 6.56
C ARG A 5 -39.67 11.36 7.14
N ASN A 6 -40.80 10.93 6.59
CA ASN A 6 -42.14 11.26 7.06
C ASN A 6 -42.45 12.77 7.16
N GLY A 7 -41.70 13.63 6.45
CA GLY A 7 -41.88 15.09 6.44
C GLY A 7 -41.50 15.83 7.73
N ILE A 8 -40.93 15.13 8.71
CA ILE A 8 -40.67 15.64 10.06
C ILE A 8 -39.19 15.48 10.47
N GLU A 9 -38.50 14.50 9.88
CA GLU A 9 -37.08 14.26 10.10
C GLU A 9 -36.30 14.56 8.82
N THR A 10 -35.28 15.42 8.94
CA THR A 10 -34.30 15.69 7.90
C THR A 10 -32.94 15.17 8.35
N VAL A 11 -32.32 14.32 7.54
CA VAL A 11 -30.98 13.78 7.80
C VAL A 11 -30.02 14.26 6.72
N LEU A 12 -28.93 14.89 7.12
CA LEU A 12 -27.90 15.42 6.24
C LEU A 12 -26.56 14.73 6.51
N PHE A 13 -26.01 14.12 5.47
CA PHE A 13 -24.69 13.48 5.50
C PHE A 13 -23.66 14.33 4.74
N LYS A 14 -22.54 14.64 5.40
CA LYS A 14 -21.35 15.25 4.80
C LYS A 14 -20.13 14.40 5.12
N THR A 15 -19.36 14.03 4.11
CA THR A 15 -18.10 13.31 4.29
C THR A 15 -16.97 14.10 3.65
N LYS A 16 -15.84 14.19 4.35
CA LYS A 16 -14.60 14.82 3.89
C LYS A 16 -13.58 13.73 3.62
N TYR A 17 -12.94 13.83 2.47
CA TYR A 17 -11.85 12.95 2.06
C TYR A 17 -10.60 13.78 1.78
N THR A 18 -9.42 13.18 1.88
CA THR A 18 -8.19 13.74 1.31
C THR A 18 -8.28 13.75 -0.22
N ALA A 19 -7.38 14.47 -0.88
CA ALA A 19 -7.24 14.39 -2.34
C ALA A 19 -6.90 12.96 -2.82
N ALA A 20 -6.31 12.13 -1.96
CA ALA A 20 -6.01 10.73 -2.23
C ALA A 20 -7.19 9.77 -1.93
N GLY A 21 -8.38 10.28 -1.60
CA GLY A 21 -9.58 9.46 -1.35
C GLY A 21 -9.67 8.85 0.05
N VAL A 22 -8.77 9.20 0.97
CA VAL A 22 -8.83 8.73 2.37
C VAL A 22 -9.90 9.50 3.12
N LYS A 23 -10.85 8.79 3.74
CA LYS A 23 -11.89 9.40 4.58
C LYS A 23 -11.27 10.04 5.82
N LEU A 24 -11.61 11.29 6.09
CA LEU A 24 -11.11 12.06 7.24
C LEU A 24 -12.18 12.31 8.29
N ARG A 25 -13.36 12.76 7.84
CA ARG A 25 -14.46 13.16 8.74
C ARG A 25 -15.79 12.87 8.10
N LYS A 26 -16.75 12.42 8.90
CA LYS A 26 -18.15 12.27 8.53
C LYS A 26 -19.02 13.04 9.52
N GLU A 27 -19.96 13.81 9.01
CA GLU A 27 -20.96 14.52 9.81
C GLU A 27 -22.34 14.01 9.40
N ASN A 28 -23.11 13.57 10.39
CA ASN A 28 -24.51 13.22 10.25
C ASN A 28 -25.34 14.18 11.11
N THR A 29 -26.11 15.04 10.47
CA THR A 29 -26.99 16.00 11.13
C THR A 29 -28.44 15.55 10.95
N THR A 30 -29.08 15.18 12.05
CA THR A 30 -30.51 14.85 12.10
C THR A 30 -31.27 16.00 12.73
N SER A 31 -32.19 16.62 11.99
CA SER A 31 -33.13 17.61 12.48
C SER A 31 -34.52 17.00 12.55
N ILE A 32 -35.11 16.95 13.74
CA ILE A 32 -36.47 16.47 13.98
C ILE A 32 -37.34 17.68 14.37
N LEU A 33 -38.43 17.87 13.63
CA LEU A 33 -39.44 18.88 13.94
C LEU A 33 -40.44 18.31 14.96
N GLY A 34 -40.39 18.79 16.19
CA GLY A 34 -41.35 18.45 17.23
C GLY A 34 -42.51 19.45 17.33
N VAL A 35 -43.46 19.15 18.21
CA VAL A 35 -44.62 20.04 18.48
C VAL A 35 -44.19 21.40 19.05
N ALA A 36 -43.03 21.49 19.70
CA ALA A 36 -42.55 22.68 20.41
C ALA A 36 -41.26 23.30 19.82
N GLY A 37 -40.85 22.93 18.61
CA GLY A 37 -39.62 23.43 17.97
C GLY A 37 -38.84 22.34 17.24
N TYR A 38 -37.58 22.60 16.91
CA TYR A 38 -36.68 21.63 16.28
C TYR A 38 -35.63 21.11 17.28
N THR A 39 -35.28 19.84 17.14
CA THR A 39 -34.09 19.24 17.77
C THR A 39 -33.13 18.83 16.66
N THR A 40 -31.94 19.43 16.66
CA THR A 40 -30.86 19.09 15.72
C THR A 40 -29.77 18.34 16.47
N THR A 41 -29.54 17.07 16.10
CA THR A 41 -28.42 16.27 16.58
C THR A 41 -27.36 16.18 15.50
N LYS A 42 -26.14 16.64 15.78
CA LYS A 42 -24.98 16.49 14.90
C LYS A 42 -24.03 15.45 15.48
N LYS A 43 -23.82 14.35 14.77
CA LYS A 43 -22.80 13.35 15.06
C LYS A 43 -21.62 13.53 14.12
N THR A 44 -20.43 13.70 14.68
CA THR A 44 -19.18 13.86 13.93
C THR A 44 -18.29 12.65 14.20
N THR A 45 -17.91 11.93 13.14
CA THR A 45 -16.97 10.81 13.21
C THR A 45 -15.65 11.21 12.53
N ASP A 46 -14.56 11.15 13.27
CA ASP A 46 -13.21 11.39 12.74
C ASP A 46 -12.46 10.07 12.55
N TYR A 47 -11.75 9.99 11.42
CA TYR A 47 -10.99 8.83 10.99
C TYR A 47 -9.51 9.22 10.93
N LEU A 48 -8.74 8.82 11.93
CA LEU A 48 -7.33 9.19 12.06
C LEU A 48 -6.48 7.93 12.26
N ASP A 49 -5.66 7.57 11.26
CA ASP A 49 -4.80 6.38 11.31
C ASP A 49 -5.54 5.08 11.70
N GLY A 50 -6.78 4.92 11.24
CA GLY A 50 -7.63 3.77 11.55
C GLY A 50 -8.37 3.86 12.89
N PHE A 51 -8.04 4.84 13.74
CA PHE A 51 -8.82 5.14 14.94
C PHE A 51 -10.09 5.89 14.56
N GLN A 52 -11.22 5.49 15.15
CA GLN A 52 -12.49 6.19 14.99
C GLN A 52 -12.88 6.93 16.26
N TYR A 53 -13.10 8.24 16.14
CA TYR A 53 -13.61 9.09 17.20
C TYR A 53 -15.02 9.54 16.87
N LEU A 54 -15.96 9.46 17.82
CA LEU A 54 -17.35 9.86 17.63
C LEU A 54 -17.76 10.89 18.67
N LYS A 55 -18.14 12.08 18.20
CA LYS A 55 -18.70 13.17 19.01
C LYS A 55 -20.16 13.40 18.64
N SER A 56 -21.02 13.67 19.63
CA SER A 56 -22.44 13.99 19.42
C SER A 56 -22.81 15.31 20.09
N GLU A 57 -23.40 16.22 19.33
CA GLU A 57 -23.88 17.53 19.79
C GLU A 57 -25.38 17.62 19.55
N THR A 58 -26.17 18.04 20.54
CA THR A 58 -27.62 18.21 20.40
C THR A 58 -27.99 19.66 20.67
N ILE A 59 -28.67 20.29 19.72
CA ILE A 59 -29.16 21.67 19.80
C ILE A 59 -30.68 21.63 19.74
N GLY A 60 -31.34 22.12 20.79
CA GLY A 60 -32.80 22.23 20.84
C GLY A 60 -33.26 23.68 20.99
N SER A 61 -34.38 24.03 20.38
CA SER A 61 -35.11 25.26 20.67
C SER A 61 -36.27 24.92 21.59
N GLY A 62 -36.06 25.02 22.91
CA GLY A 62 -37.08 24.79 23.93
C GLY A 62 -36.59 25.36 25.26
N GLY A 63 -37.26 26.41 25.76
CA GLY A 63 -36.77 27.26 26.84
C GLY A 63 -36.60 26.57 28.19
N GLY A 64 -35.54 26.97 28.91
CA GLY A 64 -35.36 26.74 30.34
C GLY A 64 -34.07 26.01 30.71
N GLY A 65 -32.98 26.78 30.85
CA GLY A 65 -31.88 26.54 31.80
C GLY A 65 -31.13 25.19 31.71
N GLY A 66 -29.97 25.20 31.07
CA GLY A 66 -29.02 24.08 31.17
C GLY A 66 -27.92 24.17 30.13
N GLY A 67 -27.08 25.21 30.22
CA GLY A 67 -25.83 25.23 29.47
C GLY A 67 -24.94 24.08 29.97
N SER A 68 -24.59 23.15 29.09
CA SER A 68 -23.41 22.31 29.27
C SER A 68 -22.32 22.81 28.33
N THR A 69 -21.45 23.58 28.96
CA THR A 69 -20.09 23.96 28.58
C THR A 69 -19.30 22.72 28.17
N GLU A 70 -18.80 22.67 26.94
CA GLU A 70 -17.53 22.04 26.56
C GLU A 70 -17.04 22.83 25.34
N LEU A 71 -16.21 23.83 25.65
CA LEU A 71 -15.55 24.73 24.71
C LEU A 71 -14.63 23.93 23.78
N PHE A 72 -14.69 24.24 22.48
CA PHE A 72 -13.64 24.04 21.47
C PHE A 72 -12.44 23.15 21.85
N SER A 73 -12.58 21.85 21.65
CA SER A 73 -11.46 21.01 21.23
C SER A 73 -11.58 20.81 19.73
N GLU A 74 -11.28 21.86 18.96
CA GLU A 74 -10.92 21.65 17.56
C GLU A 74 -9.57 20.92 17.56
N THR A 75 -9.54 19.76 16.91
CA THR A 75 -8.37 18.89 16.66
C THR A 75 -7.06 19.66 16.48
N ARG A 76 -6.33 19.90 17.58
CA ARG A 76 -4.91 20.28 17.59
C ARG A 76 -4.06 19.03 17.82
N LEU A 77 -4.18 18.01 16.97
CA LEU A 77 -3.20 16.91 16.92
C LEU A 77 -3.09 16.43 15.46
N ALA A 78 -2.59 17.33 14.59
CA ALA A 78 -2.11 16.97 13.27
C ALA A 78 -0.60 17.25 13.24
N MET A 79 0.19 16.21 12.99
CA MET A 79 1.62 16.29 12.63
C MET A 79 2.64 16.78 13.69
N GLU A 80 2.41 16.59 14.99
CA GLU A 80 3.50 16.63 15.97
C GLU A 80 3.85 15.21 16.45
N ARG A 81 5.16 14.92 16.62
CA ARG A 81 5.60 13.84 17.52
C ARG A 81 5.21 14.25 18.93
N GLN A 82 3.98 14.01 19.33
CA GLN A 82 3.59 14.09 20.73
C GLN A 82 3.73 12.70 21.33
N ALA A 83 4.95 12.48 21.84
CA ALA A 83 5.14 11.66 23.00
C ALA A 83 4.06 12.03 24.04
N PHE A 84 3.39 11.02 24.58
CA PHE A 84 2.57 11.03 25.80
C PHE A 84 2.69 12.34 26.61
N ILE A 85 1.79 13.29 26.37
CA ILE A 85 1.62 14.42 27.29
C ILE A 85 0.69 13.90 28.38
N LEU A 86 1.31 13.56 29.51
CA LEU A 86 0.65 13.52 30.81
C LEU A 86 0.30 14.97 31.15
N ASP A 87 -0.94 15.39 30.91
CA ASP A 87 -1.42 16.62 31.53
C ASP A 87 -1.33 16.46 33.05
N GLU A 88 -0.64 17.41 33.67
CA GLU A 88 -0.21 17.40 35.06
C GLU A 88 -1.39 17.31 36.05
N ILE A 89 -1.50 16.19 36.76
CA ILE A 89 -1.69 16.13 38.22
C ILE A 89 -0.96 14.87 38.74
N GLY A 90 0.05 15.03 39.62
CA GLY A 90 0.97 13.96 40.07
C GLY A 90 0.36 12.88 40.99
N PRO A 91 1.16 12.02 41.69
CA PRO A 91 2.56 11.65 41.51
C PRO A 91 2.73 10.39 40.63
N THR A 92 3.98 10.19 40.20
CA THR A 92 4.59 9.17 39.31
C THR A 92 3.90 7.80 39.11
N PRO A 93 3.90 7.26 37.86
CA PRO A 93 3.50 5.87 37.59
C PRO A 93 4.40 4.87 38.32
N ILE A 94 3.78 3.94 39.06
CA ILE A 94 4.47 2.82 39.69
C ILE A 94 4.72 1.77 38.60
N GLU A 95 5.99 1.44 38.39
CA GLU A 95 6.44 0.33 37.54
C GLU A 95 5.84 -1.00 38.05
N PRO A 96 5.27 -1.88 37.20
CA PRO A 96 4.71 -3.15 37.63
C PRO A 96 5.85 -4.12 37.99
N GLY A 97 6.33 -4.06 39.23
CA GLY A 97 7.37 -4.96 39.73
C GLY A 97 7.88 -4.72 41.15
N ILE A 98 7.50 -3.64 41.84
CA ILE A 98 7.89 -3.40 43.23
C ILE A 98 6.64 -3.11 44.07
N ASP A 99 6.51 -3.83 45.19
CA ASP A 99 5.44 -3.69 46.18
C ASP A 99 5.20 -2.20 46.53
N PRO A 100 3.95 -1.68 46.47
CA PRO A 100 3.69 -0.29 46.78
C PRO A 100 3.85 -0.03 48.28
N PRO A 101 4.48 1.09 48.71
CA PRO A 101 4.33 1.54 50.08
C PRO A 101 2.88 2.01 50.27
N PHE A 102 2.26 1.45 51.30
CA PHE A 102 0.91 1.68 51.79
C PHE A 102 0.46 3.16 51.68
N ASN A 103 -0.53 3.44 50.82
CA ASN A 103 -1.32 4.68 50.89
C ASN A 103 -2.83 4.31 50.85
N PRO A 104 -3.63 4.63 51.88
CA PRO A 104 -5.02 4.23 51.94
C PRO A 104 -5.92 5.24 51.20
N GLY A 105 -6.63 4.79 50.17
CA GLY A 105 -7.97 5.32 49.88
C GLY A 105 -8.15 6.43 48.82
N GLY A 106 -7.33 6.50 47.77
CA GLY A 106 -7.63 7.35 46.60
C GLY A 106 -8.32 6.56 45.47
N PRO A 107 -9.43 7.04 44.86
CA PRO A 107 -10.00 6.40 43.68
C PRO A 107 -9.04 6.54 42.48
N VAL A 108 -8.72 5.42 41.84
CA VAL A 108 -7.98 5.38 40.58
C VAL A 108 -8.97 5.71 39.45
N PHE A 109 -8.85 6.89 38.85
CA PHE A 109 -9.64 7.25 37.68
C PHE A 109 -8.92 6.81 36.41
N THR A 110 -9.47 5.83 35.69
CA THR A 110 -9.05 5.55 34.32
C THR A 110 -9.61 6.65 33.41
N ILE A 111 -8.76 7.60 33.02
CA ILE A 111 -9.14 8.63 32.04
C ILE A 111 -9.12 7.98 30.66
N LYS A 112 -10.28 7.57 30.17
CA LYS A 112 -10.45 7.17 28.77
C LYS A 112 -10.60 8.41 27.89
N THR A 113 -10.04 8.38 26.68
CA THR A 113 -10.35 9.36 25.65
C THR A 113 -11.83 9.23 25.30
N ALA A 114 -12.66 10.18 25.76
CA ALA A 114 -14.13 10.05 25.75
C ALA A 114 -14.71 9.74 24.36
N ASP A 115 -14.12 10.32 23.32
CA ASP A 115 -14.63 10.21 21.95
C ASP A 115 -14.10 8.98 21.20
N LEU A 116 -13.01 8.34 21.64
CA LEU A 116 -12.43 7.20 20.93
C LEU A 116 -13.35 5.97 21.02
N GLN A 117 -13.74 5.41 19.89
CA GLN A 117 -14.68 4.28 19.84
C GLN A 117 -13.95 2.95 19.74
N PHE A 118 -13.14 2.78 18.69
CA PHE A 118 -12.39 1.56 18.41
C PHE A 118 -11.25 1.83 17.43
N PHE A 119 -10.34 0.87 17.30
CA PHE A 119 -9.25 0.90 16.32
C PHE A 119 -8.92 -0.52 15.83
N PRO A 120 -8.37 -0.68 14.61
CA PRO A 120 -8.06 -1.98 14.04
C PRO A 120 -6.90 -2.67 14.75
N THR A 121 -6.94 -3.99 14.75
CA THR A 121 -5.85 -4.89 15.17
C THR A 121 -5.55 -5.88 14.04
N ALA A 122 -4.48 -6.67 14.17
CA ALA A 122 -4.11 -7.65 13.14
C ALA A 122 -5.22 -8.67 12.83
N GLU A 123 -6.04 -9.01 13.83
CA GLU A 123 -7.06 -10.06 13.74
C GLU A 123 -8.50 -9.53 13.83
N GLY A 124 -8.68 -8.20 13.90
CA GLY A 124 -9.98 -7.57 14.05
C GLY A 124 -9.89 -6.14 14.56
N PHE A 125 -10.44 -5.88 15.75
CA PHE A 125 -10.52 -4.54 16.34
C PHE A 125 -10.33 -4.59 17.85
N TYR A 126 -10.03 -3.45 18.44
CA TYR A 126 -10.17 -3.21 19.87
C TYR A 126 -11.31 -2.23 20.10
N ASP A 127 -12.37 -2.67 20.77
CA ASP A 127 -13.49 -1.82 21.22
C ASP A 127 -13.04 -1.06 22.47
N TYR A 128 -12.68 0.20 22.29
CA TYR A 128 -12.10 1.03 23.34
C TYR A 128 -13.11 1.39 24.41
N GLN A 129 -14.39 1.53 24.04
CA GLN A 129 -15.46 1.82 24.99
C GLN A 129 -15.65 0.65 25.96
N LYS A 130 -15.54 -0.58 25.47
CA LYS A 130 -15.76 -1.81 26.25
C LYS A 130 -14.49 -2.48 26.79
N ASP A 131 -13.31 -1.95 26.50
CA ASP A 131 -12.01 -2.59 26.81
C ASP A 131 -11.92 -4.03 26.31
N GLN A 132 -12.35 -4.26 25.08
CA GLN A 132 -12.55 -5.60 24.55
C GLN A 132 -11.85 -5.78 23.20
N TYR A 133 -11.01 -6.81 23.10
CA TYR A 133 -10.56 -7.31 21.80
C TYR A 133 -11.70 -8.03 21.08
N ILE A 134 -11.90 -7.63 19.83
CA ILE A 134 -12.84 -8.24 18.90
C ILE A 134 -12.04 -8.91 17.79
N TYR A 135 -12.24 -10.21 17.65
CA TYR A 135 -11.63 -11.01 16.59
C TYR A 135 -12.64 -11.21 15.47
N GLN A 136 -12.15 -11.21 14.24
CA GLN A 136 -12.98 -11.43 13.06
C GLN A 136 -12.55 -12.69 12.31
N TYR A 137 -13.49 -13.63 12.20
CA TYR A 137 -13.38 -14.70 11.22
C TYR A 137 -13.82 -14.18 9.86
N LYS A 138 -12.90 -14.18 8.90
CA LYS A 138 -13.10 -13.65 7.54
C LYS A 138 -13.12 -14.79 6.52
N ASP A 139 -13.88 -14.62 5.44
CA ASP A 139 -13.84 -15.55 4.30
C ASP A 139 -12.67 -15.25 3.34
N HIS A 140 -12.61 -15.97 2.20
CA HIS A 140 -11.53 -15.87 1.22
C HIS A 140 -11.41 -14.50 0.54
N LEU A 141 -12.46 -13.66 0.60
CA LEU A 141 -12.47 -12.30 0.09
C LEU A 141 -12.23 -11.27 1.20
N GLY A 142 -12.01 -11.71 2.43
CA GLY A 142 -11.85 -10.85 3.59
C GLY A 142 -13.17 -10.32 4.17
N ASN A 143 -14.32 -10.89 3.79
CA ASN A 143 -15.61 -10.49 4.36
C ASN A 143 -15.71 -10.95 5.81
N ALA A 144 -16.05 -10.05 6.74
CA ALA A 144 -16.27 -10.43 8.13
C ALA A 144 -17.52 -11.31 8.26
N ARG A 145 -17.34 -12.60 8.57
CA ARG A 145 -18.44 -13.57 8.76
C ARG A 145 -18.89 -13.64 10.20
N ILE A 146 -17.94 -13.68 11.13
CA ILE A 146 -18.22 -13.71 12.56
C ILE A 146 -17.28 -12.71 13.23
N SER A 147 -17.83 -11.82 14.05
CA SER A 147 -17.05 -11.04 15.03
C SER A 147 -17.35 -11.60 16.41
N PHE A 148 -16.31 -11.82 17.21
CA PHE A 148 -16.46 -12.38 18.55
C PHE A 148 -15.41 -11.83 19.50
N GLY A 149 -15.73 -11.83 20.79
CA GLY A 149 -14.84 -11.37 21.85
C GLY A 149 -15.13 -12.09 23.16
N ARG A 150 -14.43 -11.71 24.23
CA ARG A 150 -14.74 -12.18 25.59
C ARG A 150 -15.59 -11.16 26.32
N ASN A 151 -16.73 -11.56 26.86
CA ASN A 151 -17.56 -10.67 27.67
C ASN A 151 -16.88 -10.35 29.02
N SER A 152 -17.53 -9.53 29.86
CA SER A 152 -17.00 -9.14 31.18
C SER A 152 -16.76 -10.31 32.14
N THR A 153 -17.38 -11.47 31.89
CA THR A 153 -17.16 -12.72 32.66
C THR A 153 -16.08 -13.61 32.06
N GLY A 154 -15.42 -13.18 30.99
CA GLY A 154 -14.37 -13.91 30.28
C GLY A 154 -14.87 -14.99 29.32
N ALA A 155 -16.18 -15.16 29.17
CA ALA A 155 -16.79 -16.13 28.26
C ALA A 155 -16.80 -15.63 26.81
N LEU A 156 -16.66 -16.55 25.86
CA LEU A 156 -16.71 -16.23 24.42
C LEU A 156 -18.13 -15.80 24.03
N GLU A 157 -18.24 -14.68 23.31
CA GLU A 157 -19.50 -14.12 22.83
C GLU A 157 -19.36 -13.72 21.36
N ILE A 158 -20.31 -14.14 20.54
CA ILE A 158 -20.45 -13.65 19.16
C ILE A 158 -21.10 -12.28 19.22
N THR A 159 -20.39 -11.25 18.74
CA THR A 159 -20.85 -9.87 18.76
C THR A 159 -21.50 -9.45 17.44
N ASP A 160 -21.17 -10.12 16.33
CA ASP A 160 -21.78 -9.91 15.02
C ASP A 160 -21.66 -11.20 14.18
N ALA A 161 -22.69 -11.51 13.39
CA ALA A 161 -22.71 -12.66 12.49
C ALA A 161 -23.31 -12.23 11.16
N ASN A 162 -22.58 -12.47 10.07
CA ASN A 162 -22.90 -11.97 8.75
C ASN A 162 -22.73 -13.08 7.71
N ASP A 163 -23.73 -13.19 6.85
CA ASP A 163 -23.60 -13.88 5.58
C ASP A 163 -23.87 -12.90 4.45
N TYR A 164 -23.32 -13.17 3.27
CA TYR A 164 -23.42 -12.25 2.14
C TYR A 164 -23.94 -12.98 0.91
N TYR A 165 -24.86 -12.33 0.20
CA TYR A 165 -25.06 -12.60 -1.22
C TYR A 165 -23.76 -12.32 -1.98
N PRO A 166 -23.57 -12.88 -3.19
CA PRO A 166 -22.33 -12.71 -3.95
C PRO A 166 -21.88 -11.26 -4.13
N TYR A 167 -22.82 -10.32 -4.26
CA TYR A 167 -22.54 -8.89 -4.43
C TYR A 167 -22.48 -8.11 -3.10
N GLY A 168 -22.41 -8.79 -1.96
CA GLY A 168 -22.12 -8.17 -0.66
C GLY A 168 -23.31 -7.67 0.13
N MET A 169 -24.54 -7.88 -0.35
CA MET A 169 -25.74 -7.65 0.44
C MET A 169 -25.80 -8.67 1.58
N ASN A 170 -26.05 -8.20 2.80
CA ASN A 170 -26.04 -9.05 3.98
C ASN A 170 -27.32 -9.92 4.05
N HIS A 171 -27.17 -11.21 4.30
CA HIS A 171 -28.24 -12.14 4.65
C HIS A 171 -28.67 -11.91 6.09
N LEU A 172 -29.89 -11.42 6.26
CA LEU A 172 -30.53 -11.24 7.57
C LEU A 172 -30.96 -12.61 8.13
N LYS A 173 -30.01 -13.45 8.57
CA LYS A 173 -30.34 -14.80 9.07
C LYS A 173 -31.26 -14.79 10.29
N THR A 174 -31.08 -13.86 11.24
CA THR A 174 -31.83 -13.84 12.51
C THR A 174 -32.03 -12.45 13.12
N GLY A 175 -31.79 -11.34 12.41
CA GLY A 175 -31.95 -9.99 12.97
C GLY A 175 -31.81 -8.86 11.95
N ASN A 176 -32.17 -7.65 12.36
CA ASN A 176 -32.02 -6.44 11.55
C ASN A 176 -30.54 -6.16 11.27
N ALA A 177 -30.22 -5.72 10.05
CA ALA A 177 -28.87 -5.23 9.74
C ALA A 177 -28.48 -4.13 10.73
N PHE A 178 -27.28 -4.24 11.30
CA PHE A 178 -26.77 -3.27 12.24
C PHE A 178 -26.28 -2.03 11.47
N TYR A 179 -26.89 -0.89 11.75
CA TYR A 179 -26.49 0.43 11.25
C TYR A 179 -26.19 1.34 12.44
N GLY A 180 -24.97 1.29 12.96
CA GLY A 180 -24.58 2.07 14.13
C GLY A 180 -23.32 2.86 13.89
N GLN A 181 -23.37 4.18 14.02
CA GLN A 181 -22.18 5.04 13.91
C GLN A 181 -21.14 4.72 14.98
N GLY A 182 -19.86 4.82 14.61
CA GLY A 182 -18.76 4.60 15.54
C GLY A 182 -18.64 3.15 16.01
N SER A 183 -19.06 2.18 15.21
CA SER A 183 -18.94 0.76 15.55
C SER A 183 -18.13 0.00 14.52
N TYR A 184 -17.24 -0.87 15.01
CA TYR A 184 -16.50 -1.82 14.18
C TYR A 184 -17.43 -2.73 13.36
N LYS A 185 -18.68 -2.93 13.81
CA LYS A 185 -19.68 -3.75 13.11
C LYS A 185 -20.04 -3.22 11.73
N ASN A 186 -19.72 -1.96 11.42
CA ASN A 186 -19.93 -1.41 10.08
C ASN A 186 -18.93 -1.97 9.06
N TYR A 187 -17.79 -2.52 9.50
CA TYR A 187 -16.77 -3.10 8.62
C TYR A 187 -17.13 -4.55 8.29
N LYS A 188 -17.74 -4.74 7.12
CA LYS A 188 -18.43 -5.98 6.74
C LYS A 188 -17.85 -6.58 5.45
N TYR A 189 -18.51 -6.34 4.32
CA TYR A 189 -18.11 -6.86 3.01
C TYR A 189 -16.82 -6.19 2.51
N ASN A 190 -15.87 -6.99 2.03
CA ASN A 190 -14.51 -6.61 1.62
C ASN A 190 -13.76 -5.77 2.68
N GLY A 191 -14.13 -5.91 3.95
CA GLY A 191 -13.63 -5.09 5.04
C GLY A 191 -13.98 -3.60 4.91
N LYS A 192 -15.00 -3.24 4.11
CA LYS A 192 -15.44 -1.87 3.90
C LYS A 192 -16.56 -1.47 4.84
N GLU A 193 -16.59 -0.18 5.11
CA GLU A 193 -17.54 0.42 6.04
C GLU A 193 -18.89 0.59 5.35
N LEU A 194 -19.90 -0.11 5.85
CA LEU A 194 -21.30 0.07 5.49
C LEU A 194 -21.81 1.40 6.08
N GLN A 195 -22.28 2.29 5.22
CA GLN A 195 -22.87 3.57 5.61
C GLN A 195 -24.36 3.41 5.96
N GLU A 196 -24.95 4.41 6.61
CA GLU A 196 -26.38 4.44 6.97
C GLU A 196 -27.29 4.51 5.73
N THR A 197 -26.74 4.90 4.59
CA THR A 197 -27.38 4.84 3.27
C THR A 197 -27.41 3.41 2.70
N SER A 198 -26.93 2.41 3.43
CA SER A 198 -26.77 1.01 3.00
C SER A 198 -25.76 0.79 1.86
N MET A 199 -24.93 1.80 1.58
CA MET A 199 -23.85 1.72 0.61
C MET A 199 -22.52 1.45 1.31
N TYR A 200 -21.66 0.66 0.69
CA TYR A 200 -20.29 0.49 1.17
C TYR A 200 -19.40 1.63 0.66
N ASP A 201 -18.58 2.17 1.56
CA ASP A 201 -17.62 3.20 1.21
C ASP A 201 -16.28 2.57 0.84
N TYR A 202 -15.93 2.65 -0.44
CA TYR A 202 -14.64 2.21 -0.97
C TYR A 202 -13.63 3.37 -1.12
N GLY A 203 -13.96 4.57 -0.63
CA GLY A 203 -13.12 5.76 -0.76
C GLY A 203 -13.46 6.52 -2.03
N ALA A 204 -13.04 6.01 -3.19
CA ALA A 204 -13.28 6.68 -4.47
C ALA A 204 -14.76 6.68 -4.88
N ARG A 205 -15.48 5.61 -4.52
CA ARG A 205 -16.86 5.36 -4.93
C ARG A 205 -17.68 4.73 -3.81
N MET A 206 -18.97 5.02 -3.84
CA MET A 206 -19.97 4.36 -3.01
C MET A 206 -20.53 3.16 -3.77
N TYR A 207 -20.42 1.97 -3.18
CA TYR A 207 -20.90 0.72 -3.76
C TYR A 207 -22.29 0.39 -3.24
N MET A 208 -23.19 0.02 -4.15
CA MET A 208 -24.57 -0.39 -3.86
C MET A 208 -24.65 -1.92 -3.89
N PRO A 209 -24.56 -2.61 -2.73
CA PRO A 209 -24.51 -4.07 -2.67
C PRO A 209 -25.84 -4.76 -3.06
N ASP A 210 -26.95 -4.05 -2.94
CA ASP A 210 -28.29 -4.46 -3.35
C ASP A 210 -28.44 -4.54 -4.88
N LEU A 211 -27.80 -3.62 -5.60
CA LEU A 211 -27.79 -3.59 -7.07
C LEU A 211 -26.55 -4.26 -7.69
N GLY A 212 -25.50 -4.48 -6.90
CA GLY A 212 -24.22 -5.00 -7.39
C GLY A 212 -23.46 -4.01 -8.28
N ARG A 213 -23.62 -2.69 -8.06
CA ARG A 213 -23.09 -1.64 -8.94
C ARG A 213 -22.50 -0.47 -8.16
N TRP A 214 -21.61 0.26 -8.80
CA TRP A 214 -21.16 1.56 -8.31
C TRP A 214 -22.27 2.62 -8.39
N GLY A 215 -22.32 3.53 -7.43
CA GLY A 215 -23.24 4.67 -7.43
C GLY A 215 -22.85 5.78 -8.41
N VAL A 216 -21.61 5.76 -8.91
CA VAL A 216 -21.05 6.73 -9.86
C VAL A 216 -20.23 6.03 -10.93
N ILE A 217 -19.97 6.72 -12.04
CA ILE A 217 -19.10 6.25 -13.13
C ILE A 217 -17.69 5.98 -12.58
N ASP A 218 -17.11 4.86 -12.97
CA ASP A 218 -15.71 4.55 -12.74
C ASP A 218 -14.80 5.62 -13.34
N PRO A 219 -13.93 6.28 -12.55
CA PRO A 219 -12.93 7.22 -13.09
C PRO A 219 -12.03 6.58 -14.15
N LEU A 220 -11.86 5.25 -14.13
CA LEU A 220 -11.09 4.45 -15.08
C LEU A 220 -11.98 3.70 -16.08
N ALA A 221 -13.23 4.13 -16.25
CA ALA A 221 -14.18 3.53 -17.19
C ALA A 221 -13.59 3.32 -18.60
N GLU A 222 -12.76 4.26 -19.07
CA GLU A 222 -12.12 4.20 -20.39
C GLU A 222 -11.14 3.04 -20.56
N MET A 223 -10.60 2.50 -19.45
CA MET A 223 -9.69 1.35 -19.45
C MET A 223 -10.42 0.01 -19.63
N TYR A 224 -11.75 0.00 -19.45
CA TYR A 224 -12.58 -1.21 -19.49
C TYR A 224 -13.69 -1.08 -20.53
N GLN A 225 -13.33 -0.67 -21.75
CA GLN A 225 -14.29 -0.38 -22.83
C GLN A 225 -15.39 -1.43 -23.08
N PRO A 226 -15.18 -2.75 -22.93
CA PRO A 226 -16.27 -3.72 -23.11
C PRO A 226 -17.20 -3.85 -21.88
N MET A 227 -16.88 -3.24 -20.74
CA MET A 227 -17.63 -3.38 -19.48
C MET A 227 -18.43 -2.12 -19.16
N SER A 228 -19.52 -2.29 -18.40
CA SER A 228 -20.29 -1.14 -17.92
C SER A 228 -19.43 -0.26 -17.03
N THR A 229 -19.54 1.06 -17.18
CA THR A 229 -18.80 2.01 -16.34
C THR A 229 -19.19 2.00 -14.86
N TYR A 230 -20.16 1.17 -14.47
CA TYR A 230 -20.62 0.97 -13.10
C TYR A 230 -20.44 -0.48 -12.62
N HIS A 231 -19.77 -1.32 -13.41
CA HIS A 231 -19.59 -2.73 -13.09
C HIS A 231 -18.70 -2.89 -11.84
N MET A 232 -19.04 -3.85 -10.99
CA MET A 232 -18.23 -4.23 -9.83
C MET A 232 -17.45 -5.50 -10.17
N SER A 233 -16.14 -5.51 -9.92
CA SER A 233 -15.32 -6.73 -9.95
C SER A 233 -15.45 -7.58 -11.23
N GLY A 234 -15.55 -6.96 -12.40
CA GLY A 234 -15.74 -7.69 -13.68
C GLY A 234 -17.03 -8.54 -13.75
N ASN A 235 -18.06 -8.21 -12.95
CA ASN A 235 -19.24 -9.05 -12.69
C ASN A 235 -18.94 -10.43 -12.07
N ASN A 236 -17.78 -10.58 -11.43
CA ASN A 236 -17.41 -11.79 -10.71
C ASN A 236 -16.92 -11.49 -9.28
N PRO A 237 -17.80 -11.03 -8.39
CA PRO A 237 -17.46 -10.65 -7.02
C PRO A 237 -17.11 -11.85 -6.11
N ILE A 238 -17.32 -13.08 -6.57
CA ILE A 238 -16.94 -14.31 -5.84
C ILE A 238 -15.42 -14.53 -5.91
N PHE A 239 -14.79 -14.09 -7.00
CA PHE A 239 -13.36 -14.27 -7.24
C PHE A 239 -12.56 -12.97 -7.10
N TYR A 240 -13.14 -11.82 -7.44
CA TYR A 240 -12.43 -10.54 -7.47
C TYR A 240 -12.95 -9.56 -6.41
N VAL A 241 -12.02 -8.97 -5.65
CA VAL A 241 -12.26 -7.87 -4.72
C VAL A 241 -11.76 -6.58 -5.38
N ASP A 242 -12.61 -5.55 -5.44
CA ASP A 242 -12.20 -4.19 -5.79
C ASP A 242 -12.03 -3.41 -4.48
N SER A 243 -10.83 -3.33 -3.94
CA SER A 243 -10.62 -2.93 -2.55
C SER A 243 -10.66 -1.39 -2.31
N ASN A 244 -10.67 -0.50 -3.30
CA ASN A 244 -10.82 0.95 -3.09
C ASN A 244 -11.57 1.65 -4.24
N GLY A 245 -12.18 0.88 -5.13
CA GLY A 245 -12.82 1.38 -6.34
C GLY A 245 -11.81 1.79 -7.42
N MET A 246 -10.53 1.42 -7.32
CA MET A 246 -9.44 1.60 -8.29
C MET A 246 -8.37 0.50 -8.09
N ASN A 247 -7.64 0.10 -9.14
CA ASN A 247 -6.71 -1.04 -9.09
C ASN A 247 -5.21 -0.60 -9.10
N TYR A 248 -4.36 -1.10 -8.17
CA TYR A 248 -2.87 -0.96 -8.11
C TYR A 248 -2.16 -2.34 -8.05
N ASP A 249 -0.81 -2.53 -8.04
CA ASP A 249 -0.15 -3.81 -8.44
C ASP A 249 1.14 -4.27 -7.67
N ASP A 250 1.17 -5.56 -7.24
CA ASP A 250 2.36 -6.33 -6.81
C ASP A 250 2.93 -7.13 -8.00
N TYR A 251 4.26 -7.15 -8.17
CA TYR A 251 4.96 -7.83 -9.26
C TYR A 251 5.95 -8.89 -8.77
N GLY A 252 6.31 -9.83 -9.65
CA GLY A 252 7.27 -10.90 -9.42
C GLY A 252 8.29 -11.01 -10.54
N VAL A 253 9.57 -11.14 -10.20
CA VAL A 253 10.65 -11.45 -11.16
C VAL A 253 10.94 -12.96 -11.17
N ASP A 254 10.91 -13.59 -12.34
CA ASP A 254 11.25 -15.01 -12.50
C ASP A 254 12.74 -15.24 -12.82
N GLN A 255 13.17 -16.50 -12.89
CA GLN A 255 14.57 -16.83 -13.17
C GLN A 255 15.04 -16.38 -14.56
N ASN A 256 14.12 -16.21 -15.51
CA ASN A 256 14.42 -15.66 -16.84
C ASN A 256 14.40 -14.12 -16.86
N GLY A 257 14.20 -13.47 -15.71
CA GLY A 257 14.18 -12.02 -15.58
C GLY A 257 12.89 -11.37 -16.10
N ASN A 258 11.82 -12.13 -16.33
CA ASN A 258 10.53 -11.54 -16.65
C ASN A 258 9.88 -11.00 -15.39
N VAL A 259 9.42 -9.75 -15.43
CA VAL A 259 8.58 -9.16 -14.39
C VAL A 259 7.12 -9.37 -14.77
N SER A 260 6.34 -9.96 -13.88
CA SER A 260 4.93 -10.30 -14.10
C SER A 260 4.08 -9.87 -12.90
N LEU A 261 2.84 -9.49 -13.15
CA LEU A 261 1.86 -9.24 -12.10
C LEU A 261 1.67 -10.49 -11.24
N ILE A 262 1.71 -10.33 -9.92
CA ILE A 262 1.38 -11.37 -8.94
C ILE A 262 -0.04 -11.18 -8.44
N GLN A 263 -0.36 -9.96 -8.03
CA GLN A 263 -1.68 -9.59 -7.60
C GLN A 263 -1.83 -8.10 -7.74
N LYS A 264 -3.07 -7.64 -7.83
CA LYS A 264 -3.36 -6.23 -7.70
C LYS A 264 -3.37 -5.85 -6.22
N THR A 265 -2.68 -4.79 -5.84
CA THR A 265 -2.64 -4.20 -4.50
C THR A 265 -3.27 -2.81 -4.49
N GLU A 266 -3.27 -2.14 -3.35
CA GLU A 266 -3.93 -0.84 -3.17
C GLU A 266 -3.05 0.22 -2.53
N ASP A 267 -1.74 0.03 -2.64
CA ASP A 267 -0.75 0.86 -2.00
C ASP A 267 -0.28 2.00 -2.91
N ASN A 268 0.27 3.03 -2.26
CA ASN A 268 0.98 4.13 -2.90
C ASN A 268 2.41 3.73 -3.32
N PHE A 269 2.65 2.45 -3.56
CA PHE A 269 3.92 1.90 -4.02
C PHE A 269 3.67 0.64 -4.84
N ASP A 270 4.66 0.20 -5.60
CA ASP A 270 4.67 -1.15 -6.18
C ASP A 270 5.73 -1.97 -5.44
N ARG A 271 5.48 -3.28 -5.28
CA ARG A 271 6.48 -4.21 -4.76
C ARG A 271 6.93 -5.18 -5.83
N LEU A 272 8.21 -5.52 -5.80
CA LEU A 272 8.79 -6.58 -6.61
C LEU A 272 9.26 -7.72 -5.69
N TYR A 273 8.68 -8.90 -5.86
CA TYR A 273 9.04 -10.14 -5.17
C TYR A 273 9.83 -11.08 -6.09
N ALA A 274 10.49 -12.08 -5.52
CA ALA A 274 10.92 -13.23 -6.29
C ALA A 274 9.68 -14.08 -6.68
N ALA A 275 9.55 -14.41 -7.96
CA ALA A 275 8.50 -15.28 -8.45
C ALA A 275 8.92 -16.75 -8.34
N LYS A 276 7.99 -17.61 -7.95
CA LYS A 276 8.14 -19.06 -8.05
C LYS A 276 8.34 -19.40 -9.53
N SER A 277 9.43 -20.10 -9.85
CA SER A 277 9.77 -20.45 -11.24
C SER A 277 9.65 -21.96 -11.49
N ASP A 278 9.26 -22.34 -12.70
CA ASP A 278 9.27 -23.74 -13.16
C ASP A 278 10.69 -24.21 -13.51
N SER A 279 10.82 -25.47 -13.95
CA SER A 279 12.12 -26.05 -14.35
C SER A 279 12.78 -25.35 -15.54
N SER A 280 12.03 -24.55 -16.30
CA SER A 280 12.50 -23.75 -17.43
C SER A 280 12.76 -22.29 -17.05
N GLY A 281 12.64 -21.95 -15.77
CA GLY A 281 12.90 -20.62 -15.23
C GLY A 281 11.75 -19.62 -15.40
N ASN A 282 10.59 -20.04 -15.92
CA ASN A 282 9.44 -19.15 -16.11
C ASN A 282 8.58 -19.08 -14.85
N ALA A 283 7.95 -17.92 -14.61
CA ALA A 283 7.01 -17.76 -13.51
C ALA A 283 5.89 -18.82 -13.54
N VAL A 284 5.75 -19.58 -12.45
CA VAL A 284 4.58 -20.43 -12.22
C VAL A 284 3.36 -19.53 -12.07
N LYS A 285 2.35 -19.77 -12.90
CA LYS A 285 1.12 -18.98 -12.93
C LYS A 285 0.02 -19.60 -12.07
N ASP A 286 -0.77 -18.75 -11.42
CA ASP A 286 -2.03 -19.14 -10.80
C ASP A 286 -3.14 -19.36 -11.86
N THR A 287 -4.34 -19.71 -11.41
CA THR A 287 -5.49 -19.94 -12.30
C THR A 287 -5.94 -18.69 -13.06
N ASN A 288 -5.51 -17.50 -12.63
CA ASN A 288 -5.81 -16.22 -13.26
C ASN A 288 -4.70 -15.75 -14.21
N GLY A 289 -3.61 -16.52 -14.37
CA GLY A 289 -2.46 -16.15 -15.18
C GLY A 289 -1.45 -15.22 -14.49
N ASN A 290 -1.63 -14.95 -13.19
CA ASN A 290 -0.69 -14.14 -12.40
C ASN A 290 0.47 -14.99 -11.88
N ALA A 291 1.65 -14.39 -11.71
CA ALA A 291 2.80 -15.07 -11.13
C ALA A 291 2.58 -15.37 -9.63
N GLN A 292 3.15 -16.47 -9.14
CA GLN A 292 3.13 -16.82 -7.72
C GLN A 292 4.40 -16.34 -7.01
N LYS A 293 4.30 -15.92 -5.74
CA LYS A 293 5.47 -15.58 -4.91
C LYS A 293 6.30 -16.84 -4.62
N ALA A 294 7.62 -16.70 -4.57
CA ALA A 294 8.54 -17.80 -4.22
C ALA A 294 8.52 -18.14 -2.72
N THR A 295 8.19 -17.18 -1.87
CA THR A 295 8.11 -17.32 -0.41
C THR A 295 6.74 -16.93 0.11
N ASP A 296 6.22 -17.72 1.05
CA ASP A 296 4.96 -17.45 1.75
C ASP A 296 5.22 -16.60 3.01
N GLY A 297 4.33 -15.65 3.31
CA GLY A 297 4.37 -14.82 4.54
C GLY A 297 4.50 -13.31 4.30
N VAL A 298 4.70 -12.54 5.38
CA VAL A 298 4.69 -11.06 5.36
C VAL A 298 5.91 -10.47 4.64
N GLY A 299 7.00 -11.24 4.50
CA GLY A 299 8.25 -10.81 3.85
C GLY A 299 8.97 -9.66 4.57
N LYS A 300 10.25 -9.45 4.26
CA LYS A 300 11.07 -8.32 4.71
C LYS A 300 11.54 -7.49 3.52
N GLU A 301 11.32 -6.17 3.56
CA GLU A 301 11.80 -5.25 2.51
C GLU A 301 13.34 -5.31 2.39
N ASN A 302 13.83 -5.24 1.14
CA ASN A 302 15.23 -5.37 0.73
C ASN A 302 15.85 -6.75 0.98
N LYS A 303 15.02 -7.75 1.31
CA LYS A 303 15.42 -9.15 1.40
C LYS A 303 14.49 -10.05 0.58
N ASP A 304 13.21 -10.00 0.90
CA ASP A 304 12.17 -10.84 0.28
C ASP A 304 11.41 -10.08 -0.83
N TYR A 305 11.41 -8.75 -0.78
CA TYR A 305 10.88 -7.87 -1.81
C TYR A 305 11.56 -6.51 -1.81
N VAL A 306 11.43 -5.74 -2.89
CA VAL A 306 11.74 -4.29 -2.91
C VAL A 306 10.48 -3.49 -3.17
N LYS A 307 10.46 -2.26 -2.64
CA LYS A 307 9.33 -1.34 -2.74
C LYS A 307 9.75 -0.07 -3.46
N VAL A 308 8.92 0.42 -4.38
CA VAL A 308 9.09 1.70 -5.06
C VAL A 308 7.83 2.53 -4.85
N GLU A 309 7.97 3.68 -4.20
CA GLU A 309 6.86 4.60 -3.94
C GLU A 309 6.41 5.28 -5.25
N LYS A 310 5.12 5.62 -5.32
CA LYS A 310 4.50 6.39 -6.41
C LYS A 310 3.81 7.63 -5.86
N GLY A 311 3.78 8.70 -6.66
CA GLY A 311 3.23 9.99 -6.26
C GLY A 311 1.71 9.95 -6.13
N SER A 312 1.06 9.25 -7.07
CA SER A 312 -0.31 8.80 -7.00
C SER A 312 -0.34 7.28 -7.15
N PRO A 313 -1.28 6.59 -6.52
CA PRO A 313 -1.43 5.17 -6.71
C PRO A 313 -1.63 4.74 -8.19
N SER A 314 -2.19 5.62 -9.04
CA SER A 314 -2.35 5.41 -10.50
C SER A 314 -1.05 5.46 -11.30
N ASP A 315 0.03 5.96 -10.71
CA ASP A 315 1.27 6.17 -11.44
C ASP A 315 2.02 4.85 -11.59
N GLY A 316 2.53 4.60 -12.80
CA GLY A 316 3.44 3.49 -13.03
C GLY A 316 4.79 3.76 -12.38
N THR A 317 5.32 2.78 -11.63
CA THR A 317 6.69 2.85 -11.13
C THR A 317 7.66 2.29 -12.17
N LEU A 318 8.95 2.32 -11.81
CA LEU A 318 9.98 1.54 -12.50
C LEU A 318 9.60 0.05 -12.61
N ILE A 319 8.96 -0.53 -11.59
CA ILE A 319 8.64 -1.96 -11.53
C ILE A 319 7.55 -2.31 -12.56
N SER A 320 6.48 -1.54 -12.63
CA SER A 320 5.40 -1.80 -13.59
C SER A 320 5.86 -1.59 -15.03
N GLN A 321 6.73 -0.61 -15.30
CA GLN A 321 7.36 -0.44 -16.61
C GLN A 321 8.16 -1.67 -17.04
N LEU A 322 8.89 -2.31 -16.11
CA LEU A 322 9.67 -3.52 -16.37
C LEU A 322 8.81 -4.74 -16.71
N SER A 323 7.51 -4.74 -16.41
CA SER A 323 6.61 -5.82 -16.81
C SER A 323 6.30 -5.83 -18.31
N GLY A 324 6.53 -4.70 -18.99
CA GLY A 324 6.40 -4.58 -20.43
C GLY A 324 7.66 -5.04 -21.17
N LYS A 325 7.49 -5.37 -22.45
CA LYS A 325 8.59 -5.57 -23.40
C LYS A 325 8.41 -4.62 -24.56
N ASP A 326 9.52 -4.06 -25.03
CA ASP A 326 9.54 -3.28 -26.26
C ASP A 326 9.49 -4.19 -27.51
N SER A 327 9.51 -3.58 -28.68
CA SER A 327 9.53 -4.30 -29.97
C SER A 327 10.78 -5.16 -30.19
N GLY A 328 11.85 -4.92 -29.43
CA GLY A 328 13.07 -5.72 -29.39
C GLY A 328 13.03 -6.86 -28.37
N GLY A 329 11.93 -7.01 -27.63
CA GLY A 329 11.77 -8.02 -26.59
C GLY A 329 12.48 -7.70 -25.28
N LEU A 330 12.89 -6.45 -25.07
CA LEU A 330 13.59 -5.99 -23.88
C LEU A 330 12.63 -5.31 -22.90
N SER A 331 12.78 -5.65 -21.61
CA SER A 331 12.11 -4.99 -20.50
C SER A 331 12.98 -3.86 -19.94
N HIS A 332 12.40 -2.67 -19.79
CA HIS A 332 13.10 -1.53 -19.19
C HIS A 332 12.12 -0.57 -18.50
N GLY A 333 12.64 0.18 -17.54
CA GLY A 333 11.88 1.27 -16.90
C GLY A 333 12.78 2.38 -16.41
N THR A 334 12.18 3.55 -16.20
CA THR A 334 12.88 4.78 -15.80
C THR A 334 12.34 5.37 -14.52
N THR A 335 13.21 5.99 -13.72
CA THR A 335 12.87 6.75 -12.52
C THR A 335 13.84 7.91 -12.32
N SER A 336 13.41 9.00 -11.68
CA SER A 336 14.28 10.09 -11.23
C SER A 336 14.94 9.81 -9.88
N ASN A 337 14.57 8.71 -9.20
CA ASN A 337 15.12 8.31 -7.90
C ASN A 337 16.18 7.20 -8.06
N PHE A 338 17.44 7.56 -7.79
CA PHE A 338 18.55 6.62 -7.83
C PHE A 338 18.37 5.43 -6.88
N THR A 339 17.81 5.66 -5.70
CA THR A 339 17.62 4.62 -4.69
C THR A 339 16.68 3.54 -5.18
N ASP A 340 15.61 3.93 -5.87
CA ASP A 340 14.62 3.00 -6.42
C ASP A 340 15.23 2.18 -7.56
N ALA A 341 15.91 2.84 -8.50
CA ALA A 341 16.64 2.16 -9.57
C ALA A 341 17.64 1.14 -9.03
N LYS A 342 18.44 1.54 -8.04
CA LYS A 342 19.41 0.67 -7.40
C LYS A 342 18.75 -0.54 -6.73
N LYS A 343 17.73 -0.33 -5.89
CA LYS A 343 17.04 -1.40 -5.17
C LYS A 343 16.44 -2.42 -6.13
N VAL A 344 15.72 -1.94 -7.15
CA VAL A 344 15.10 -2.80 -8.17
C VAL A 344 16.14 -3.58 -8.96
N PHE A 345 17.20 -2.92 -9.43
CA PHE A 345 18.30 -3.56 -10.16
C PHE A 345 18.95 -4.68 -9.35
N GLN A 346 19.35 -4.40 -8.10
CA GLN A 346 20.03 -5.38 -7.26
C GLN A 346 19.10 -6.56 -6.94
N PHE A 347 17.86 -6.27 -6.54
CA PHE A 347 16.90 -7.32 -6.21
C PHE A 347 16.56 -8.21 -7.41
N ALA A 348 16.33 -7.62 -8.58
CA ALA A 348 16.01 -8.37 -9.78
C ALA A 348 17.17 -9.27 -10.23
N ALA A 349 18.41 -8.77 -10.12
CA ALA A 349 19.58 -9.54 -10.46
C ALA A 349 19.92 -10.64 -9.44
N ASP A 350 19.68 -10.41 -8.15
CA ASP A 350 19.89 -11.41 -7.10
C ASP A 350 18.86 -12.55 -7.16
N ASN A 351 17.70 -12.31 -7.79
CA ASN A 351 16.58 -13.26 -7.87
C ASN A 351 16.33 -13.82 -9.28
N SER A 352 17.20 -13.54 -10.24
CA SER A 352 17.11 -14.08 -11.60
C SER A 352 18.46 -14.49 -12.16
N SER A 353 18.43 -15.25 -13.26
CA SER A 353 19.62 -15.69 -13.99
C SER A 353 19.92 -14.83 -15.22
N ALA A 354 19.11 -13.81 -15.48
CA ALA A 354 19.28 -12.87 -16.58
C ALA A 354 20.31 -11.77 -16.21
N GLU A 355 20.98 -11.21 -17.22
CA GLU A 355 21.72 -9.97 -17.03
C GLU A 355 20.76 -8.79 -16.96
N TRP A 356 20.99 -7.95 -15.95
CA TRP A 356 20.29 -6.68 -15.77
C TRP A 356 21.25 -5.54 -16.05
N THR A 357 20.73 -4.42 -16.53
CA THR A 357 21.45 -3.16 -16.71
C THR A 357 20.90 -2.08 -15.81
N ILE A 358 21.78 -1.18 -15.39
CA ILE A 358 21.43 0.07 -14.74
C ILE A 358 22.22 1.21 -15.39
N GLY A 359 21.57 2.34 -15.63
CA GLY A 359 22.21 3.52 -16.21
C GLY A 359 21.74 4.81 -15.56
N GLY A 360 22.67 5.74 -15.36
CA GLY A 360 22.35 7.11 -14.93
C GLY A 360 22.64 8.10 -16.03
N PHE A 361 21.70 9.01 -16.28
CA PHE A 361 21.75 9.97 -17.37
C PHE A 361 21.41 11.37 -16.87
N ARG A 362 22.12 12.39 -17.38
CA ARG A 362 21.83 13.79 -17.08
C ARG A 362 21.03 14.41 -18.22
N THR A 363 19.75 14.64 -17.98
CA THR A 363 18.86 15.30 -18.95
C THR A 363 18.58 16.75 -18.53
N GLY A 364 18.02 17.55 -19.43
CA GLY A 364 17.63 18.94 -19.11
C GLY A 364 16.60 19.06 -17.97
N GLN A 365 15.89 17.97 -17.63
CA GLN A 365 14.93 17.88 -16.54
C GLN A 365 15.53 17.34 -15.22
N GLY A 366 16.83 17.05 -15.19
CA GLY A 366 17.52 16.48 -14.04
C GLY A 366 18.15 15.10 -14.33
N ASN A 367 18.56 14.42 -13.26
CA ASN A 367 19.13 13.08 -13.37
C ASN A 367 18.02 12.03 -13.53
N ASN A 368 18.14 11.17 -14.54
CA ASN A 368 17.26 10.05 -14.77
C ASN A 368 18.03 8.74 -14.67
N PHE A 369 17.40 7.72 -14.12
CA PHE A 369 17.96 6.41 -13.89
C PHE A 369 17.11 5.37 -14.60
N LEU A 370 17.76 4.36 -15.12
CA LEU A 370 17.13 3.29 -15.87
C LEU A 370 17.57 1.94 -15.32
N VAL A 371 16.64 0.98 -15.32
CA VAL A 371 16.91 -0.43 -15.13
C VAL A 371 16.30 -1.21 -16.29
N GLY A 372 16.94 -2.27 -16.74
CA GLY A 372 16.37 -3.14 -17.78
C GLY A 372 17.05 -4.50 -17.90
N THR A 373 16.51 -5.36 -18.74
CA THR A 373 17.06 -6.69 -19.05
C THR A 373 16.63 -7.13 -20.45
N THR A 374 17.49 -7.90 -21.10
CA THR A 374 17.20 -8.61 -22.36
C THR A 374 16.62 -10.01 -22.10
N HIS A 375 16.50 -10.42 -20.83
CA HIS A 375 16.16 -11.78 -20.41
C HIS A 375 17.22 -12.83 -20.80
N ILE A 376 18.45 -12.38 -21.13
CA ILE A 376 19.57 -13.25 -21.53
C ILE A 376 20.66 -13.16 -20.46
N ALA A 377 21.28 -14.31 -20.21
CA ALA A 377 22.22 -14.56 -19.12
C ALA A 377 23.65 -14.02 -19.30
N ASP A 378 24.01 -13.57 -20.51
CA ASP A 378 25.36 -13.11 -20.88
C ASP A 378 25.31 -12.05 -22.00
N LYS A 379 24.26 -11.20 -21.97
CA LYS A 379 24.10 -10.12 -22.94
C LYS A 379 23.21 -9.00 -22.41
N VAL A 380 23.80 -7.83 -22.19
CA VAL A 380 23.06 -6.57 -22.10
C VAL A 380 23.00 -5.87 -23.45
N GLN A 381 21.79 -5.44 -23.84
CA GLN A 381 21.61 -4.53 -24.96
C GLN A 381 21.21 -3.16 -24.46
N VAL A 382 21.68 -2.14 -25.18
CA VAL A 382 21.27 -0.76 -24.96
C VAL A 382 19.92 -0.57 -25.66
N PRO A 383 18.83 -0.33 -24.91
CA PRO A 383 17.48 -0.12 -25.42
C PRO A 383 17.42 1.09 -26.36
N TRP A 384 16.80 0.92 -27.53
CA TRP A 384 16.51 2.00 -28.47
C TRP A 384 15.63 3.10 -27.84
N ALA A 385 14.76 2.73 -26.89
CA ALA A 385 13.90 3.62 -26.10
C ALA A 385 14.68 4.66 -25.27
N PHE A 386 16.00 4.47 -25.11
CA PHE A 386 16.87 5.47 -24.51
C PHE A 386 16.78 6.79 -25.28
N GLY A 387 16.96 6.74 -26.59
CA GLY A 387 16.97 7.92 -27.46
C GLY A 387 15.63 8.68 -27.44
N GLU A 388 14.51 7.95 -27.43
CA GLU A 388 13.17 8.55 -27.39
C GLU A 388 12.87 9.27 -26.07
N LYS A 389 13.46 8.82 -24.96
CA LYS A 389 13.33 9.47 -23.65
C LYS A 389 14.42 10.52 -23.39
N GLY A 390 15.21 10.86 -24.41
CA GLY A 390 16.34 11.78 -24.28
C GLY A 390 17.47 11.24 -23.40
N LEU A 391 17.51 9.93 -23.15
CA LEU A 391 18.64 9.24 -22.52
C LEU A 391 19.58 8.82 -23.65
N THR A 392 20.76 9.40 -23.73
CA THR A 392 21.69 9.14 -24.83
C THR A 392 23.05 8.74 -24.30
N TYR A 393 23.89 8.18 -25.15
CA TYR A 393 25.27 7.88 -24.78
C TYR A 393 26.04 9.14 -24.36
N GLU A 394 25.73 10.28 -24.98
CA GLU A 394 26.38 11.56 -24.71
C GLU A 394 26.08 12.10 -23.31
N ASN A 395 24.88 11.81 -22.79
CA ASN A 395 24.45 12.28 -21.48
C ASN A 395 24.49 11.19 -20.39
N ASN A 396 25.09 10.04 -20.70
CA ASN A 396 25.34 8.97 -19.74
C ASN A 396 26.42 9.40 -18.71
N ILE A 397 26.11 9.26 -17.44
CA ILE A 397 26.98 9.56 -16.29
C ILE A 397 27.68 8.28 -15.82
N TYR A 398 26.91 7.19 -15.75
CA TYR A 398 27.40 5.87 -15.39
C TYR A 398 26.56 4.80 -16.07
N SER A 399 27.16 3.64 -16.23
CA SER A 399 26.51 2.44 -16.73
C SER A 399 27.03 1.24 -15.97
N GLY A 400 26.15 0.29 -15.70
CA GLY A 400 26.55 -0.98 -15.19
C GLY A 400 25.58 -2.07 -15.57
N HIS A 401 26.04 -3.29 -15.40
CA HIS A 401 25.25 -4.47 -15.64
C HIS A 401 25.66 -5.59 -14.72
N THR A 402 24.87 -6.65 -14.73
CA THR A 402 25.11 -7.82 -13.90
C THR A 402 25.70 -8.94 -14.72
N HIS A 403 26.63 -9.66 -14.10
CA HIS A 403 27.11 -10.93 -14.63
C HIS A 403 26.66 -12.05 -13.68
N PRO A 404 25.69 -12.89 -14.09
CA PRO A 404 25.22 -14.01 -13.29
C PRO A 404 26.28 -15.09 -13.08
N TYR A 405 27.16 -15.29 -14.07
CA TYR A 405 28.08 -16.43 -14.12
C TYR A 405 29.57 -16.04 -14.08
N ASN A 406 29.94 -14.82 -14.47
CA ASN A 406 31.34 -14.44 -14.66
C ASN A 406 31.75 -13.21 -13.85
N PRO A 407 32.81 -13.26 -13.03
CA PRO A 407 33.23 -12.10 -12.24
C PRO A 407 34.01 -11.04 -13.04
N MET A 408 34.26 -11.26 -14.34
CA MET A 408 35.13 -10.42 -15.15
C MET A 408 34.41 -9.82 -16.37
N PRO A 409 34.73 -8.57 -16.75
CA PRO A 409 34.23 -7.98 -17.98
C PRO A 409 34.50 -8.85 -19.22
N GLN A 410 33.52 -8.93 -20.11
CA GLN A 410 33.56 -9.68 -21.35
C GLN A 410 33.74 -8.78 -22.58
N PRO A 411 34.18 -9.33 -23.73
CA PRO A 411 34.37 -8.55 -24.95
C PRO A 411 33.12 -7.80 -25.43
N HIS A 412 31.91 -8.28 -25.14
CA HIS A 412 30.66 -7.62 -25.52
C HIS A 412 30.30 -6.42 -24.62
N ASP A 413 30.97 -6.24 -23.48
CA ASP A 413 30.78 -5.09 -22.58
C ASP A 413 31.31 -3.77 -23.17
N VAL A 414 32.03 -3.86 -24.29
CA VAL A 414 32.55 -2.69 -25.02
C VAL A 414 31.46 -1.93 -25.78
N GLY A 415 30.22 -2.44 -25.80
CA GLY A 415 29.06 -1.78 -26.39
C GLY A 415 28.58 -0.53 -25.63
N VAL A 416 29.14 -0.25 -24.45
CA VAL A 416 28.82 0.94 -23.66
C VAL A 416 29.70 2.11 -24.13
N SER A 417 29.18 2.93 -25.04
CA SER A 417 29.99 3.79 -25.91
C SER A 417 30.43 5.15 -25.34
N ASN A 418 30.40 5.35 -24.02
CA ASN A 418 30.94 6.56 -23.41
C ASN A 418 32.19 6.25 -22.56
N PRO A 419 33.42 6.52 -23.06
CA PRO A 419 34.65 6.25 -22.31
C PRO A 419 34.79 7.12 -21.04
N ASN A 420 34.02 8.21 -20.93
CA ASN A 420 34.01 9.10 -19.77
C ASN A 420 32.97 8.68 -18.71
N ALA A 421 32.10 7.71 -19.00
CA ALA A 421 31.15 7.19 -18.03
C ALA A 421 31.84 6.27 -17.01
N TYR A 422 31.31 6.26 -15.78
CA TYR A 422 31.71 5.28 -14.79
C TYR A 422 31.07 3.92 -15.12
N ASN A 423 31.90 2.95 -15.46
CA ASN A 423 31.47 1.60 -15.81
C ASN A 423 31.74 0.62 -14.67
N PHE A 424 30.75 -0.22 -14.33
CA PHE A 424 30.88 -1.25 -13.31
C PHE A 424 30.10 -2.52 -13.64
N ILE A 425 30.55 -3.64 -13.08
CA ILE A 425 29.83 -4.92 -13.12
C ILE A 425 29.39 -5.29 -11.71
N TYR A 426 28.13 -5.70 -11.55
CA TYR A 426 27.61 -6.27 -10.31
C TYR A 426 27.56 -7.80 -10.45
N TYR A 427 28.38 -8.50 -9.68
CA TYR A 427 28.45 -9.95 -9.73
C TYR A 427 27.43 -10.56 -8.76
N THR A 428 26.50 -11.37 -9.27
CA THR A 428 25.42 -12.01 -8.48
C THR A 428 25.68 -13.46 -8.11
N GLY A 429 26.74 -14.08 -8.66
CA GLY A 429 27.36 -15.30 -8.13
C GLY A 429 26.41 -16.47 -7.88
N ALA A 430 25.51 -16.76 -8.82
CA ALA A 430 24.54 -17.84 -8.69
C ALA A 430 25.23 -19.20 -8.45
N GLY A 431 25.39 -19.59 -7.18
CA GLY A 431 25.80 -20.96 -6.81
C GLY A 431 26.72 -21.14 -5.59
N THR A 432 27.50 -20.15 -5.14
CA THR A 432 28.35 -20.33 -3.94
C THR A 432 28.25 -19.13 -3.00
N LYS A 433 27.55 -19.33 -1.88
CA LYS A 433 27.20 -18.37 -0.82
C LYS A 433 28.37 -17.62 -0.14
N GLU A 434 29.62 -17.72 -0.62
CA GLU A 434 30.81 -17.27 0.11
C GLU A 434 31.50 -16.02 -0.44
N ARG A 435 30.96 -15.36 -1.47
CA ARG A 435 31.48 -14.05 -1.90
C ARG A 435 30.34 -13.07 -2.04
N GLU A 436 30.30 -12.10 -1.12
CA GLU A 436 29.31 -11.02 -1.09
C GLU A 436 29.26 -10.32 -2.46
N ASN A 437 28.08 -9.92 -2.93
CA ASN A 437 27.92 -9.28 -4.24
C ASN A 437 28.72 -7.96 -4.29
N TYR A 438 29.72 -7.86 -5.17
CA TYR A 438 30.60 -6.69 -5.29
C TYR A 438 30.47 -6.00 -6.65
N PHE A 439 30.74 -4.69 -6.67
CA PHE A 439 30.87 -3.89 -7.87
C PHE A 439 32.32 -3.85 -8.34
N VAL A 440 32.58 -4.26 -9.58
CA VAL A 440 33.91 -4.22 -10.21
C VAL A 440 33.96 -3.07 -11.21
N PRO A 441 34.69 -1.97 -10.92
CA PRO A 441 34.85 -0.90 -11.89
C PRO A 441 35.77 -1.34 -13.04
N PHE A 442 35.40 -0.99 -14.26
CA PHE A 442 36.23 -1.26 -15.44
C PHE A 442 36.38 -0.02 -16.32
N SER A 443 37.37 -0.07 -17.21
CA SER A 443 37.64 0.94 -18.22
C SER A 443 37.71 0.27 -19.58
N ILE A 444 37.20 0.96 -20.60
CA ILE A 444 37.37 0.54 -21.98
C ILE A 444 38.74 1.05 -22.45
N ILE A 445 39.62 0.13 -22.83
CA ILE A 445 40.95 0.41 -23.37
C ILE A 445 40.99 0.07 -24.85
N VAL A 446 41.81 0.79 -25.61
CA VAL A 446 42.07 0.49 -27.02
C VAL A 446 43.25 -0.48 -27.11
N GLY A 447 43.03 -1.66 -27.67
CA GLY A 447 44.05 -2.67 -27.94
C GLY A 447 45.01 -2.29 -29.06
N LYS A 448 46.12 -3.04 -29.20
CA LYS A 448 47.19 -2.75 -30.17
C LYS A 448 46.74 -2.72 -31.65
N ASN A 449 45.61 -3.36 -31.95
CA ASN A 449 44.98 -3.45 -33.27
C ASN A 449 43.77 -2.50 -33.44
N GLY A 450 43.53 -1.59 -32.49
CA GLY A 450 42.38 -0.68 -32.50
C GLY A 450 41.09 -1.28 -31.94
N GLU A 451 41.10 -2.53 -31.48
CA GLU A 451 39.93 -3.16 -30.86
C GLU A 451 39.66 -2.58 -29.46
N LEU A 452 38.41 -2.26 -29.14
CA LEU A 452 38.04 -1.88 -27.78
C LEU A 452 38.05 -3.13 -26.89
N LYS A 453 38.54 -3.01 -25.66
CA LYS A 453 38.50 -4.07 -24.64
C LYS A 453 38.08 -3.49 -23.30
N ALA A 454 37.17 -4.17 -22.60
CA ALA A 454 36.93 -3.89 -21.20
C ALA A 454 38.09 -4.46 -20.36
N SER A 455 38.66 -3.63 -19.48
CA SER A 455 39.72 -4.03 -18.55
C SER A 455 39.39 -3.53 -17.14
N PRO A 456 39.56 -4.36 -16.09
CA PRO A 456 39.39 -3.90 -14.72
C PRO A 456 40.28 -2.68 -14.42
N LYS A 457 39.74 -1.68 -13.69
CA LYS A 457 40.55 -0.58 -13.16
C LYS A 457 41.40 -1.14 -12.00
N LEU A 458 42.72 -1.25 -12.22
CA LEU A 458 43.72 -1.88 -11.34
C LEU A 458 43.49 -1.68 -9.82
N ASN A 459 42.98 -2.72 -9.16
CA ASN A 459 43.14 -3.16 -7.75
C ASN A 459 41.93 -4.02 -7.39
N GLN A 460 42.07 -5.35 -7.52
CA GLN A 460 41.00 -6.38 -7.42
C GLN A 460 40.23 -6.45 -6.07
N ARG A 461 40.39 -5.50 -5.15
CA ARG A 461 39.78 -5.54 -3.81
C ARG A 461 39.18 -4.22 -3.32
N GLN A 462 38.94 -3.25 -4.19
CA GLN A 462 38.19 -2.06 -3.77
C GLN A 462 36.69 -2.38 -3.83
N GLN A 463 36.14 -2.76 -2.68
CA GLN A 463 34.70 -2.80 -2.43
C GLN A 463 34.14 -1.39 -2.62
N ILE A 464 33.76 -1.01 -3.84
CA ILE A 464 33.11 0.29 -4.03
C ILE A 464 31.62 0.09 -3.82
N LYS A 465 31.11 0.52 -2.66
CA LYS A 465 29.66 0.64 -2.46
C LYS A 465 29.13 1.61 -3.52
N LEU A 466 28.07 1.24 -4.25
CA LEU A 466 27.45 2.04 -5.32
C LEU A 466 27.30 3.55 -5.02
N PRO A 467 26.95 4.00 -3.78
CA PRO A 467 26.89 5.43 -3.45
C PRO A 467 28.22 6.18 -3.57
N ASN A 468 29.36 5.48 -3.44
CA ASN A 468 30.68 6.10 -3.57
C ASN A 468 31.15 6.22 -5.02
N LEU A 469 30.46 5.57 -5.97
CA LEU A 469 30.72 5.68 -7.42
C LEU A 469 30.08 6.94 -8.03
N ILE A 470 29.05 7.48 -7.39
CA ILE A 470 28.29 8.65 -7.86
C ILE A 470 28.52 9.77 -6.85
N LYS A 471 29.58 10.56 -7.05
CA LYS A 471 29.77 11.85 -6.39
C LYS A 471 29.44 12.98 -7.33
#